data_AF-A0A177ECT9-F1
#
_entry.id   AF-A0A177ECT9-F1
#
_cell.length_a   1.000
_cell.length_b   1.000
_cell.length_c   1.000
_cell.angle_alpha   90.00
_cell.angle_beta   90.00
_cell.angle_gamma   90.00
#
_symmetry.space_group_name_H-M   'P 1'
#
loop_
_entity.id
_entity.type
_entity.pdbx_description
1 polymer ?
#
loop_
_entity_poly.entity_id
_entity_poly.type
_entity_poly.pdbx_seq_one_letter_code
_entity_poly.pdbx_strand_id
1 'polypeptide(L)'
;MGSGLIGCSRKIRSWLIMCHLLCFLSLCTVLHCVGAPVLDSGYLTSPYTEQTILFFSHNRHLRYGNNLSTIQVGNTKHILKKQAGLIQILFNGYTLDHVPEKLAQGIEFTTLIIDPGALDTPTPFDPLVLARILVALHPICAESLEFHNLDIAGSGLHGQGHSRHLGDAGEALACTANIDALSIRYTTEPTIRWLQKRINLSQSRINLTILAMLELDNLEVLDGFNAAAIVELRLCELDRLDSLECRLLREDPLPGTLILYNIYAPPPLVSEQILHKIVSHHWENISLPIHTWKELMKQGVETKHFNADILVVDVGLFDCGVVFPSVSSFPMGDNLLTPPDLLELCFIGEHAY
;
A
#
# COMPACT_ATOMS: atom_id res chain seq x y z
N MET A 1 35.51 -24.34 -62.07
CA MET A 1 35.47 -23.73 -60.72
C MET A 1 34.02 -23.61 -60.29
N GLY A 2 33.50 -24.48 -59.42
CA GLY A 2 32.07 -24.44 -59.07
C GLY A 2 31.53 -25.62 -58.25
N SER A 3 32.32 -26.20 -57.35
CA SER A 3 31.93 -27.42 -56.61
C SER A 3 32.19 -27.36 -55.10
N GLY A 4 32.41 -26.17 -54.54
CA GLY A 4 32.73 -25.98 -53.11
C GLY A 4 31.56 -25.59 -52.18
N LEU A 5 30.40 -25.16 -52.72
CA LEU A 5 29.34 -24.52 -51.91
C LEU A 5 28.22 -25.48 -51.44
N ILE A 6 28.16 -26.71 -51.95
CA ILE A 6 27.05 -27.64 -51.67
C ILE A 6 27.24 -28.36 -50.32
N GLY A 7 28.47 -28.44 -49.79
CA GLY A 7 28.78 -29.12 -48.53
C GLY A 7 28.41 -28.35 -47.26
N CYS A 8 28.41 -27.01 -47.31
CA CYS A 8 28.23 -26.18 -46.11
C CYS A 8 26.74 -26.07 -45.70
N SER A 9 25.82 -26.06 -46.66
CA SER A 9 24.37 -25.91 -46.40
C SER A 9 23.76 -27.12 -45.67
N ARG A 10 24.30 -28.34 -45.89
CA ARG A 10 23.81 -29.56 -45.22
C ARG A 10 24.13 -29.58 -43.72
N LYS A 11 25.30 -29.08 -43.32
CA LYS A 11 25.69 -29.01 -41.89
C LYS A 11 24.86 -28.01 -41.12
N ILE A 12 24.61 -26.83 -41.69
CA ILE A 12 23.80 -25.76 -41.06
C ILE A 12 22.36 -26.23 -40.87
N ARG A 13 21.77 -26.88 -41.88
CA ARG A 13 20.40 -27.40 -41.81
C ARG A 13 20.23 -28.48 -40.72
N SER A 14 21.21 -29.37 -40.56
CA SER A 14 21.19 -30.40 -39.51
C SER A 14 21.24 -29.80 -38.11
N TRP A 15 22.02 -28.73 -37.93
CA TRP A 15 22.19 -28.08 -36.62
C TRP A 15 20.91 -27.33 -36.19
N LEU A 16 20.25 -26.64 -37.12
CA LEU A 16 18.96 -25.99 -36.88
C LEU A 16 17.87 -26.99 -36.45
N ILE A 17 17.78 -28.14 -37.14
CA ILE A 17 16.80 -29.18 -36.80
C ILE A 17 17.05 -29.74 -35.39
N MET A 18 18.31 -29.94 -35.01
CA MET A 18 18.67 -30.42 -33.67
C MET A 18 18.31 -29.40 -32.59
N CYS A 19 18.53 -28.11 -32.85
CA CYS A 19 18.19 -27.02 -31.93
C CYS A 19 16.66 -26.93 -31.72
N HIS A 20 15.87 -27.03 -32.79
CA HIS A 20 14.41 -27.03 -32.67
C HIS A 20 13.88 -28.26 -31.92
N LEU A 21 14.46 -29.45 -32.12
CA LEU A 21 14.08 -30.65 -31.38
C LEU A 21 14.43 -30.52 -29.89
N LEU A 22 15.58 -29.94 -29.54
CA LEU A 22 15.95 -29.68 -28.16
C LEU A 22 15.02 -28.66 -27.50
N CYS A 23 14.68 -27.56 -28.19
CA CYS A 23 13.69 -26.61 -27.72
C CYS A 23 12.31 -27.28 -27.52
N PHE A 24 11.87 -28.11 -28.46
CA PHE A 24 10.60 -28.81 -28.36
C PHE A 24 10.57 -29.80 -27.19
N LEU A 25 11.63 -30.58 -26.99
CA LEU A 25 11.77 -31.48 -25.84
C LEU A 25 11.77 -30.71 -24.52
N SER A 26 12.47 -29.58 -24.45
CA SER A 26 12.46 -28.72 -23.26
C SER A 26 11.05 -28.16 -22.96
N LEU A 27 10.31 -27.74 -23.99
CA LEU A 27 8.92 -27.29 -23.88
C LEU A 27 7.99 -28.43 -23.42
N CYS A 28 8.17 -29.64 -23.94
CA CYS A 28 7.39 -30.81 -23.52
C CYS A 28 7.66 -31.19 -22.05
N THR A 29 8.91 -31.08 -21.58
CA THR A 29 9.21 -31.31 -20.16
C THR A 29 8.60 -30.24 -19.26
N VAL A 30 8.60 -28.96 -19.68
CA VAL A 30 7.93 -27.89 -18.94
C VAL A 30 6.41 -28.10 -18.92
N LEU A 31 5.80 -28.51 -20.04
CA LEU A 31 4.37 -28.81 -20.13
C LEU A 31 3.96 -30.05 -19.34
N HIS A 32 4.80 -31.08 -19.25
CA HIS A 32 4.49 -32.27 -18.46
C HIS A 32 4.71 -32.06 -16.95
N CYS A 33 5.56 -31.09 -16.57
CA CYS A 33 5.70 -30.64 -15.18
C CYS A 33 4.57 -29.71 -14.73
N VAL A 34 3.71 -29.22 -15.64
CA VAL A 34 2.42 -28.66 -15.26
C VAL A 34 1.54 -29.84 -14.85
N GLY A 35 1.66 -30.24 -13.57
CA GLY A 35 0.80 -31.25 -12.97
C GLY A 35 -0.65 -30.99 -13.34
N ALA A 36 -1.43 -32.07 -13.53
CA ALA A 36 -2.86 -31.97 -13.81
C ALA A 36 -3.47 -30.87 -12.93
N PRO A 37 -4.24 -29.92 -13.51
CA PRO A 37 -4.73 -28.76 -12.77
C PRO A 37 -5.37 -29.29 -11.51
N VAL A 38 -4.74 -29.02 -10.37
CA VAL A 38 -5.31 -29.35 -9.07
C VAL A 38 -6.61 -28.58 -9.06
N LEU A 39 -7.73 -29.30 -9.15
CA LEU A 39 -9.05 -28.71 -9.05
C LEU A 39 -9.03 -27.91 -7.76
N ASP A 40 -9.00 -26.58 -7.88
CA ASP A 40 -9.01 -25.70 -6.72
C ASP A 40 -10.28 -26.03 -5.97
N SER A 41 -10.13 -26.73 -4.83
CA SER A 41 -11.25 -27.22 -4.05
C SER A 41 -12.10 -26.06 -3.53
N GLY A 42 -11.61 -24.82 -3.60
CA GLY A 42 -12.28 -23.63 -3.08
C GLY A 42 -12.31 -23.59 -1.54
N TYR A 43 -11.80 -24.63 -0.88
CA TYR A 43 -11.66 -24.74 0.56
C TYR A 43 -10.29 -25.29 0.94
N LEU A 44 -9.88 -24.99 2.16
CA LEU A 44 -8.59 -25.35 2.73
C LEU A 44 -8.71 -26.67 3.52
N THR A 45 -7.79 -27.59 3.26
CA THR A 45 -7.54 -28.78 4.08
C THR A 45 -6.36 -28.49 5.00
N SER A 46 -6.65 -28.15 6.26
CA SER A 46 -5.61 -27.83 7.25
C SER A 46 -5.87 -28.51 8.58
N PRO A 47 -4.84 -29.07 9.24
CA PRO A 47 -4.97 -29.57 10.61
C PRO A 47 -5.24 -28.46 11.62
N TYR A 48 -5.00 -27.18 11.27
CA TYR A 48 -5.24 -26.02 12.12
C TYR A 48 -6.62 -25.38 11.91
N THR A 49 -7.53 -26.06 11.20
CA THR A 49 -8.85 -25.51 10.81
C THR A 49 -9.65 -25.03 12.01
N GLU A 50 -9.83 -25.86 13.03
CA GLU A 50 -10.62 -25.50 14.22
C GLU A 50 -9.99 -24.36 15.01
N GLN A 51 -8.67 -24.42 15.23
CA GLN A 51 -7.91 -23.38 15.92
C GLN A 51 -8.00 -22.03 15.20
N THR A 52 -7.95 -22.05 13.87
CA THR A 52 -8.05 -20.84 13.05
C THR A 52 -9.46 -20.23 13.14
N ILE A 53 -10.49 -21.06 13.03
CA ILE A 53 -11.88 -20.61 13.23
C ILE A 53 -12.05 -20.00 14.63
N LEU A 54 -11.48 -20.65 15.65
CA LEU A 54 -11.56 -20.18 17.04
C LEU A 54 -10.87 -18.81 17.19
N PHE A 55 -9.65 -18.65 16.67
CA PHE A 55 -8.91 -17.38 16.65
C PHE A 55 -9.76 -16.25 16.06
N PHE A 56 -10.25 -16.38 14.83
CA PHE A 56 -11.06 -15.33 14.20
C PHE A 56 -12.42 -15.10 14.91
N SER A 57 -12.96 -16.11 15.59
CA SER A 57 -14.22 -15.99 16.34
C SER A 57 -14.08 -15.32 17.71
N HIS A 58 -12.86 -15.16 18.24
CA HIS A 58 -12.62 -14.79 19.64
C HIS A 58 -13.11 -13.37 19.96
N ASN A 59 -12.82 -12.40 19.10
CA ASN A 59 -13.25 -11.01 19.28
C ASN A 59 -14.21 -10.60 18.16
N ARG A 60 -15.51 -10.79 18.40
CA ARG A 60 -16.57 -10.34 17.50
C ARG A 60 -16.85 -8.86 17.74
N HIS A 61 -16.57 -8.04 16.73
CA HIS A 61 -17.09 -6.68 16.72
C HIS A 61 -18.60 -6.72 16.49
N LEU A 62 -19.36 -5.82 17.14
CA LEU A 62 -20.82 -5.78 16.96
C LEU A 62 -21.23 -5.38 15.53
N ARG A 63 -20.39 -4.61 14.84
CA ARG A 63 -20.69 -4.09 13.49
C ARG A 63 -20.15 -4.95 12.35
N TYR A 64 -19.13 -5.78 12.61
CA TYR A 64 -18.44 -6.53 11.56
C TYR A 64 -18.40 -8.02 11.89
N GLY A 65 -18.82 -8.84 10.93
CA GLY A 65 -18.80 -10.29 11.07
C GLY A 65 -17.38 -10.83 10.92
N ASN A 66 -16.66 -11.01 12.03
CA ASN A 66 -15.29 -11.55 12.02
C ASN A 66 -15.22 -13.07 11.80
N ASN A 67 -16.32 -13.71 11.37
CA ASN A 67 -16.34 -15.16 11.19
C ASN A 67 -15.82 -15.53 9.80
N LEU A 68 -14.83 -16.43 9.77
CA LEU A 68 -14.43 -17.06 8.52
C LEU A 68 -15.60 -17.83 7.92
N SER A 69 -15.77 -17.69 6.60
CA SER A 69 -16.68 -18.49 5.81
C SER A 69 -16.17 -19.93 5.75
N THR A 70 -17.08 -20.87 6.01
CA THR A 70 -16.75 -22.30 6.13
C THR A 70 -17.74 -23.14 5.33
N ILE A 71 -17.29 -24.31 4.87
CA ILE A 71 -18.10 -25.30 4.17
C ILE A 71 -18.03 -26.65 4.88
N GLN A 72 -19.11 -27.41 4.81
CA GLN A 72 -19.16 -28.78 5.30
C GLN A 72 -18.95 -29.74 4.13
N VAL A 73 -17.89 -30.55 4.18
CA VAL A 73 -17.60 -31.58 3.16
C VAL A 73 -17.61 -32.94 3.85
N GLY A 74 -18.67 -33.72 3.61
CA GLY A 74 -18.96 -34.89 4.42
C GLY A 74 -19.16 -34.51 5.89
N ASN A 75 -18.37 -35.09 6.78
CA ASN A 75 -18.45 -34.84 8.23
C ASN A 75 -17.41 -33.85 8.74
N THR A 76 -16.59 -33.28 7.85
CA THR A 76 -15.52 -32.34 8.23
C THR A 76 -15.87 -30.92 7.80
N LYS A 77 -15.66 -29.98 8.72
CA LYS A 77 -15.80 -28.55 8.47
C LYS A 77 -14.48 -28.00 7.92
N HIS A 78 -14.55 -27.23 6.84
CA HIS A 78 -13.39 -26.63 6.17
C HIS A 78 -13.55 -25.11 6.09
N ILE A 79 -12.42 -24.39 6.07
CA ILE A 79 -12.40 -22.94 5.80
C ILE A 79 -12.45 -22.75 4.29
N LEU A 80 -13.33 -21.86 3.79
CA LEU A 80 -13.28 -21.47 2.38
C LEU A 80 -11.98 -20.74 2.10
N LYS A 81 -11.36 -21.00 0.95
CA LYS A 81 -10.07 -20.39 0.62
C LYS A 81 -10.19 -18.87 0.48
N LYS A 82 -11.22 -18.41 -0.23
CA LYS A 82 -11.55 -17.00 -0.41
C LYS A 82 -12.53 -16.52 0.64
N GLN A 83 -12.18 -15.44 1.32
CA GLN A 83 -12.99 -14.79 2.34
C GLN A 83 -13.50 -13.45 1.80
N ALA A 84 -14.77 -13.44 1.39
CA ALA A 84 -15.41 -12.25 0.87
C ALA A 84 -15.71 -11.25 1.99
N GLY A 85 -15.53 -9.96 1.70
CA GLY A 85 -15.84 -8.88 2.61
C GLY A 85 -14.72 -8.54 3.59
N LEU A 86 -15.08 -7.81 4.64
CA LEU A 86 -14.17 -7.28 5.65
C LEU A 86 -14.03 -8.27 6.82
N ILE A 87 -12.79 -8.66 7.12
CA ILE A 87 -12.43 -9.41 8.32
C ILE A 87 -11.56 -8.52 9.19
N GLN A 88 -11.95 -8.35 10.45
CA GLN A 88 -11.22 -7.54 11.42
C GLN A 88 -10.61 -8.41 12.52
N ILE A 89 -9.33 -8.25 12.77
CA ILE A 89 -8.64 -8.81 13.93
C ILE A 89 -8.56 -7.72 14.99
N LEU A 90 -9.48 -7.78 15.94
CA LEU A 90 -9.47 -6.95 17.14
C LEU A 90 -8.52 -7.54 18.17
N PHE A 91 -7.38 -6.89 18.41
CA PHE A 91 -6.35 -7.48 19.26
C PHE A 91 -6.23 -6.95 20.68
N ASN A 92 -7.10 -6.04 21.11
CA ASN A 92 -7.18 -5.59 22.52
C ASN A 92 -7.44 -6.71 23.54
N GLY A 93 -7.95 -7.85 23.11
CA GLY A 93 -8.20 -9.01 23.96
C GLY A 93 -7.14 -10.11 23.85
N TYR A 94 -6.19 -10.00 22.91
CA TYR A 94 -5.18 -11.03 22.72
C TYR A 94 -4.02 -10.82 23.68
N THR A 95 -3.64 -11.90 24.35
CA THR A 95 -2.30 -12.07 24.90
C THR A 95 -1.51 -13.01 24.00
N LEU A 96 -0.20 -13.17 24.25
CA LEU A 96 0.62 -14.13 23.49
C LEU A 96 0.05 -15.55 23.50
N ASP A 97 -0.59 -15.98 24.60
CA ASP A 97 -1.18 -17.32 24.74
C ASP A 97 -2.42 -17.54 23.87
N HIS A 98 -3.10 -16.45 23.50
CA HIS A 98 -4.29 -16.53 22.66
C HIS A 98 -3.95 -16.59 21.16
N VAL A 99 -2.74 -16.17 20.77
CA VAL A 99 -2.33 -16.17 19.36
C VAL A 99 -1.63 -17.50 19.03
N PRO A 100 -2.26 -18.37 18.21
CA PRO A 100 -1.72 -19.67 17.92
C PRO A 100 -0.40 -19.57 17.15
N GLU A 101 0.47 -20.58 17.29
CA GLU A 101 1.76 -20.57 16.58
C GLU A 101 1.59 -20.63 15.06
N LYS A 102 0.50 -21.26 14.60
CA LYS A 102 0.17 -21.48 13.20
C LYS A 102 -1.33 -21.33 13.01
N LEU A 103 -1.71 -20.67 11.92
CA LEU A 103 -3.08 -20.67 11.39
C LEU A 103 -3.13 -21.52 10.12
N ALA A 104 -4.34 -21.84 9.67
CA ALA A 104 -4.57 -22.45 8.36
C ALA A 104 -4.00 -21.54 7.27
N GLN A 105 -3.14 -22.11 6.44
CA GLN A 105 -2.40 -21.38 5.42
C GLN A 105 -3.20 -21.26 4.13
N GLY A 106 -2.94 -20.19 3.37
CA GLY A 106 -3.56 -19.95 2.06
C GLY A 106 -4.97 -19.35 2.13
N ILE A 107 -5.34 -18.70 3.23
CA ILE A 107 -6.55 -17.88 3.30
C ILE A 107 -6.33 -16.61 2.48
N GLU A 108 -7.27 -16.30 1.58
CA GLU A 108 -7.26 -15.10 0.74
C GLU A 108 -8.37 -14.15 1.22
N PHE A 109 -8.00 -12.96 1.67
CA PHE A 109 -8.95 -11.96 2.19
C PHE A 109 -9.30 -10.92 1.11
N THR A 110 -10.56 -10.50 1.01
CA THR A 110 -10.86 -9.24 0.30
C THR A 110 -10.29 -8.06 1.09
N THR A 111 -10.65 -7.93 2.36
CA THR A 111 -10.07 -6.90 3.23
C THR A 111 -9.75 -7.48 4.60
N LEU A 112 -8.50 -7.32 5.04
CA LEU A 112 -8.06 -7.69 6.39
C LEU A 112 -7.70 -6.42 7.16
N ILE A 113 -8.40 -6.16 8.26
CA ILE A 113 -8.13 -5.03 9.16
C ILE A 113 -7.51 -5.55 10.45
N ILE A 114 -6.44 -4.92 10.91
CA ILE A 114 -5.81 -5.20 12.20
C ILE A 114 -5.87 -3.93 13.05
N ASP A 115 -6.56 -4.03 14.18
CA ASP A 115 -6.98 -2.87 14.97
C ASP A 115 -7.06 -3.24 16.48
N PRO A 116 -6.61 -2.39 17.41
CA PRO A 116 -6.85 -2.58 18.85
C PRO A 116 -8.32 -2.32 19.24
N GLY A 117 -9.20 -1.92 18.33
CA GLY A 117 -10.65 -1.82 18.57
C GLY A 117 -11.08 -0.54 19.31
N ALA A 118 -10.21 0.45 19.41
CA ALA A 118 -10.59 1.80 19.80
C ALA A 118 -11.07 2.57 18.55
N LEU A 119 -12.00 3.52 18.75
CA LEU A 119 -12.45 4.38 17.66
C LEU A 119 -11.51 5.57 17.52
N ASP A 120 -10.98 5.75 16.31
CA ASP A 120 -10.33 6.95 15.78
C ASP A 120 -9.25 7.60 16.66
N THR A 121 -8.64 6.82 17.54
CA THR A 121 -7.60 7.28 18.47
C THR A 121 -6.49 6.25 18.54
N PRO A 122 -5.23 6.66 18.28
CA PRO A 122 -4.08 5.77 18.45
C PRO A 122 -4.09 5.17 19.86
N THR A 123 -4.09 3.84 19.93
CA THR A 123 -4.20 3.10 21.18
C THR A 123 -2.92 2.32 21.43
N PRO A 124 -2.35 2.43 22.65
CA PRO A 124 -1.20 1.65 23.03
C PRO A 124 -1.44 0.15 22.85
N PHE A 125 -0.47 -0.56 22.25
CA PHE A 125 -0.55 -2.01 22.11
C PHE A 125 0.72 -2.74 22.54
N ASP A 126 0.61 -4.05 22.77
CA ASP A 126 1.76 -4.93 22.92
C ASP A 126 2.32 -5.35 21.54
N PRO A 127 3.50 -4.84 21.13
CA PRO A 127 4.08 -5.18 19.84
C PRO A 127 4.43 -6.66 19.70
N LEU A 128 4.63 -7.40 20.79
CA LEU A 128 4.88 -8.83 20.72
C LEU A 128 3.63 -9.60 20.29
N VAL A 129 2.45 -9.18 20.73
CA VAL A 129 1.17 -9.78 20.32
C VAL A 129 0.94 -9.53 18.83
N LEU A 130 1.09 -8.29 18.35
CA LEU A 130 0.93 -7.99 16.93
C LEU A 130 1.97 -8.72 16.07
N ALA A 131 3.23 -8.77 16.51
CA ALA A 131 4.26 -9.57 15.84
C ALA A 131 3.88 -11.05 15.75
N ARG A 132 3.35 -11.63 16.83
CA ARG A 132 2.89 -13.03 16.85
C ARG A 132 1.73 -13.25 15.89
N ILE A 133 0.80 -12.30 15.78
CA ILE A 133 -0.32 -12.34 14.81
C ILE A 133 0.22 -12.33 13.38
N LEU A 134 1.13 -11.40 13.06
CA LEU A 134 1.73 -11.31 11.72
C LEU A 134 2.48 -12.59 11.34
N VAL A 135 3.21 -13.20 12.28
CA VAL A 135 3.89 -14.49 12.06
C VAL A 135 2.89 -15.63 11.86
N ALA A 136 1.82 -15.69 12.64
CA ALA A 136 0.81 -16.74 12.53
C ALA A 136 0.04 -16.68 11.20
N LEU A 137 -0.14 -15.47 10.66
CA LEU A 137 -0.78 -15.21 9.36
C LEU A 137 0.17 -15.37 8.16
N HIS A 138 1.48 -15.53 8.37
CA HIS A 138 2.45 -15.53 7.29
C HIS A 138 2.29 -16.76 6.36
N PRO A 139 2.22 -16.59 5.02
CA PRO A 139 2.13 -15.31 4.29
C PRO A 139 0.70 -14.73 4.27
N ILE A 140 0.58 -13.40 4.33
CA ILE A 140 -0.70 -12.71 4.19
C ILE A 140 -1.06 -12.59 2.71
N CYS A 141 -2.24 -13.05 2.31
CA CYS A 141 -2.80 -12.83 0.99
C CYS A 141 -4.12 -12.05 1.13
N ALA A 142 -4.14 -10.80 0.67
CA ALA A 142 -5.35 -9.98 0.74
C ALA A 142 -5.43 -9.01 -0.45
N GLU A 143 -6.62 -8.58 -0.88
CA GLU A 143 -6.70 -7.44 -1.82
C GLU A 143 -6.32 -6.15 -1.09
N SER A 144 -6.89 -5.92 0.11
CA SER A 144 -6.53 -4.80 1.00
C SER A 144 -6.10 -5.27 2.39
N LEU A 145 -4.98 -4.73 2.88
CA LEU A 145 -4.52 -4.86 4.26
C LEU A 145 -4.55 -3.50 4.94
N GLU A 146 -5.21 -3.42 6.10
CA GLU A 146 -5.36 -2.16 6.84
C GLU A 146 -4.86 -2.28 8.28
N PHE A 147 -4.15 -1.25 8.73
CA PHE A 147 -3.72 -1.08 10.12
C PHE A 147 -4.36 0.18 10.68
N HIS A 148 -5.14 0.05 11.74
CA HIS A 148 -5.86 1.18 12.35
C HIS A 148 -5.39 1.42 13.78
N ASN A 149 -5.35 2.70 14.20
CA ASN A 149 -5.28 3.11 15.60
C ASN A 149 -4.08 2.56 16.38
N LEU A 150 -2.91 2.38 15.77
CA LEU A 150 -1.76 1.73 16.43
C LEU A 150 -0.77 2.75 17.03
N ASP A 151 -0.43 2.56 18.32
CA ASP A 151 0.67 3.27 19.00
C ASP A 151 1.57 2.29 19.80
N ILE A 152 2.80 2.06 19.32
CA ILE A 152 3.74 1.11 19.95
C ILE A 152 4.37 1.64 21.25
N ALA A 153 4.37 2.95 21.48
CA ALA A 153 5.19 3.55 22.54
C ALA A 153 4.37 4.14 23.68
N GLY A 154 3.03 4.08 23.60
CA GLY A 154 2.19 4.96 24.42
C GLY A 154 2.66 6.42 24.33
N SER A 155 3.33 6.77 23.23
CA SER A 155 3.96 8.05 22.99
C SER A 155 2.92 9.00 22.45
N GLY A 156 1.69 8.91 22.97
CA GLY A 156 0.60 9.77 22.61
C GLY A 156 1.10 11.21 22.54
N LEU A 157 0.47 12.00 21.66
CA LEU A 157 0.87 13.31 21.11
C LEU A 157 1.47 14.35 22.08
N HIS A 158 1.53 14.10 23.39
CA HIS A 158 2.00 15.00 24.44
C HIS A 158 3.13 14.48 25.36
N GLY A 159 3.72 13.30 25.11
CA GLY A 159 4.73 12.72 26.01
C GLY A 159 6.15 12.65 25.45
N GLN A 160 7.03 13.59 25.82
CA GLN A 160 8.51 13.48 25.68
C GLN A 160 9.15 12.37 26.57
N GLY A 161 8.43 11.27 26.77
CA GLY A 161 8.86 10.15 27.60
C GLY A 161 9.94 9.34 26.88
N HIS A 162 11.08 9.18 27.54
CA HIS A 162 12.24 8.44 27.03
C HIS A 162 11.82 7.14 26.35
N SER A 163 12.10 7.06 25.05
CA SER A 163 11.98 5.84 24.26
C SER A 163 12.85 4.78 24.93
N ARG A 164 12.23 3.94 25.76
CA ARG A 164 12.87 2.71 26.23
C ARG A 164 13.13 1.96 24.95
N HIS A 165 14.40 1.88 24.57
CA HIS A 165 14.88 1.04 23.49
C HIS A 165 14.09 -0.26 23.57
N LEU A 166 13.13 -0.44 22.64
CA LEU A 166 12.59 -1.73 22.33
C LEU A 166 13.85 -2.54 22.00
N GLY A 167 14.29 -3.32 22.99
CA GLY A 167 15.52 -4.06 22.90
C GLY A 167 15.53 -4.80 21.58
N ASP A 168 16.72 -4.95 21.01
CA ASP A 168 17.04 -5.64 19.77
C ASP A 168 16.51 -7.08 19.80
N ALA A 169 15.19 -7.21 19.75
CA ALA A 169 14.42 -8.43 19.79
C ALA A 169 14.70 -9.05 18.44
N GLY A 170 15.72 -9.92 18.46
CA GLY A 170 16.53 -10.30 17.31
C GLY A 170 15.71 -10.54 16.06
N GLU A 171 16.31 -10.18 14.90
CA GLU A 171 15.77 -10.26 13.53
C GLU A 171 14.51 -11.11 13.43
N ALA A 172 13.38 -10.50 13.78
CA ALA A 172 12.15 -11.23 13.76
C ALA A 172 11.74 -11.43 12.30
N LEU A 173 11.28 -12.63 12.00
CA LEU A 173 10.81 -13.00 10.67
C LEU A 173 9.83 -11.95 10.13
N ALA A 174 10.20 -11.33 9.02
CA ALA A 174 9.32 -10.42 8.29
C ALA A 174 8.20 -11.23 7.62
N CYS A 175 6.96 -10.84 7.85
CA CYS A 175 5.80 -11.42 7.21
C CYS A 175 5.71 -10.92 5.76
N THR A 176 5.92 -11.82 4.79
CA THR A 176 5.57 -11.54 3.40
C THR A 176 4.07 -11.30 3.27
N ALA A 177 3.70 -10.18 2.66
CA ALA A 177 2.32 -9.84 2.34
C ALA A 177 2.18 -9.68 0.82
N ASN A 178 1.25 -10.41 0.23
CA ASN A 178 0.84 -10.29 -1.16
C ASN A 178 -0.48 -9.53 -1.19
N ILE A 179 -0.38 -8.21 -1.41
CA ILE A 179 -1.51 -7.28 -1.35
C ILE A 179 -1.53 -6.30 -2.52
N ASP A 180 -2.72 -5.80 -2.84
CA ASP A 180 -2.94 -4.75 -3.85
C ASP A 180 -3.03 -3.36 -3.19
N ALA A 181 -3.54 -3.27 -1.96
CA ALA A 181 -3.67 -2.03 -1.20
C ALA A 181 -3.17 -2.17 0.24
N LEU A 182 -2.45 -1.14 0.71
CA LEU A 182 -2.06 -0.97 2.10
C LEU A 182 -2.64 0.35 2.62
N SER A 183 -3.50 0.27 3.64
CA SER A 183 -4.04 1.45 4.34
C SER A 183 -3.52 1.50 5.77
N ILE A 184 -2.98 2.65 6.16
CA ILE A 184 -2.55 2.92 7.53
C ILE A 184 -3.36 4.11 8.03
N ARG A 185 -4.18 3.88 9.06
CA ARG A 185 -5.09 4.86 9.61
C ARG A 185 -4.77 5.16 11.07
N TYR A 186 -4.75 6.43 11.44
CA TYR A 186 -4.57 6.91 12.82
C TYR A 186 -3.44 6.18 13.57
N THR A 187 -2.31 5.99 12.90
CA THR A 187 -1.17 5.20 13.40
C THR A 187 0.05 6.11 13.51
N THR A 188 0.75 6.06 14.64
CA THR A 188 1.89 6.94 14.91
C THR A 188 3.11 6.60 14.04
N GLU A 189 3.95 7.60 13.71
CA GLU A 189 5.15 7.39 12.88
C GLU A 189 6.08 6.27 13.42
N PRO A 190 6.40 6.19 14.73
CA PRO A 190 7.21 5.10 15.25
C PRO A 190 6.61 3.72 14.97
N THR A 191 5.29 3.61 14.99
CA THR A 191 4.57 2.37 14.67
C THR A 191 4.63 2.04 13.19
N ILE A 192 4.51 3.03 12.30
CA ILE A 192 4.70 2.84 10.85
C ILE A 192 6.08 2.26 10.56
N ARG A 193 7.13 2.85 11.17
CA ARG A 193 8.51 2.35 11.02
C ARG A 193 8.69 0.95 11.61
N TRP A 194 7.96 0.61 12.67
CA TRP A 194 7.95 -0.75 13.21
C TRP A 194 7.30 -1.75 12.23
N LEU A 195 6.16 -1.39 11.62
CA LEU A 195 5.48 -2.22 10.63
C LEU A 195 6.36 -2.49 9.41
N GLN A 196 7.09 -1.49 8.93
CA GLN A 196 8.03 -1.61 7.81
C GLN A 196 9.12 -2.65 8.02
N LYS A 197 9.57 -2.83 9.26
CA LYS A 197 10.57 -3.87 9.60
C LYS A 197 9.96 -5.27 9.67
N ARG A 198 8.63 -5.39 9.73
CA ARG A 198 7.91 -6.64 9.99
C ARG A 198 7.07 -7.11 8.81
N ILE A 199 6.81 -6.26 7.83
CA ILE A 199 6.04 -6.58 6.65
C ILE A 199 6.95 -6.46 5.43
N ASN A 200 7.05 -7.55 4.67
CA ASN A 200 7.80 -7.57 3.43
C ASN A 200 6.83 -7.41 2.24
N LEU A 201 6.93 -6.27 1.55
CA LEU A 201 6.14 -5.92 0.37
C LEU A 201 6.95 -5.99 -0.94
N SER A 202 8.16 -6.56 -0.92
CA SER A 202 9.09 -6.53 -2.07
C SER A 202 8.58 -7.21 -3.33
N GLN A 203 7.48 -7.95 -3.25
CA GLN A 203 6.82 -8.62 -4.37
C GLN A 203 5.49 -7.96 -4.78
N SER A 204 5.03 -6.95 -4.03
CA SER A 204 3.74 -6.31 -4.22
C SER A 204 3.86 -4.94 -4.86
N ARG A 205 2.94 -4.67 -5.79
CA ARG A 205 2.72 -3.35 -6.38
C ARG A 205 1.46 -2.79 -5.75
N ILE A 206 1.61 -1.79 -4.89
CA ILE A 206 0.55 -1.41 -3.94
C ILE A 206 -0.02 -0.02 -4.21
N ASN A 207 -1.28 0.17 -3.82
CA ASN A 207 -1.86 1.46 -3.52
C ASN A 207 -1.62 1.75 -2.04
N LEU A 208 -0.86 2.79 -1.73
CA LEU A 208 -0.52 3.17 -0.36
C LEU A 208 -1.37 4.35 0.09
N THR A 209 -2.16 4.16 1.15
CA THR A 209 -2.91 5.22 1.80
C THR A 209 -2.44 5.38 3.24
N ILE A 210 -2.03 6.60 3.60
CA ILE A 210 -1.78 7.00 4.99
C ILE A 210 -2.78 8.09 5.34
N LEU A 211 -3.70 7.77 6.26
CA LEU A 211 -4.71 8.68 6.81
C LEU A 211 -4.42 8.84 8.29
N ALA A 212 -3.64 9.84 8.67
CA ALA A 212 -3.26 10.01 10.06
C ALA A 212 -2.84 11.44 10.37
N MET A 213 -3.23 11.92 11.55
CA MET A 213 -2.81 13.16 12.20
C MET A 213 -1.33 13.07 12.61
N LEU A 214 -0.45 12.98 11.62
CA LEU A 214 0.99 12.85 11.78
C LEU A 214 1.66 14.22 11.64
N GLU A 215 2.62 14.47 12.50
CA GLU A 215 3.63 15.51 12.30
C GLU A 215 4.89 14.86 11.71
N LEU A 216 5.19 15.15 10.45
CA LEU A 216 6.34 14.61 9.75
C LEU A 216 7.27 15.73 9.30
N ASP A 217 8.56 15.57 9.58
CA ASP A 217 9.58 16.49 9.05
C ASP A 217 9.72 16.30 7.52
N ASN A 218 9.55 15.07 7.02
CA ASN A 218 9.61 14.74 5.61
C ASN A 218 8.85 13.42 5.30
N LEU A 219 8.84 13.01 4.03
CA LEU A 219 8.19 11.77 3.58
C LEU A 219 9.12 10.55 3.57
N GLU A 220 10.32 10.60 4.15
CA GLU A 220 11.26 9.47 4.18
C GLU A 220 10.71 8.26 4.93
N VAL A 221 9.65 8.43 5.73
CA VAL A 221 8.89 7.30 6.28
C VAL A 221 8.43 6.37 5.16
N LEU A 222 8.09 6.87 3.97
CA LEU A 222 7.62 6.04 2.85
C LEU A 222 8.70 5.08 2.32
N ASP A 223 9.98 5.42 2.46
CA ASP A 223 11.08 4.66 1.87
C ASP A 223 11.27 3.28 2.53
N GLY A 224 10.76 3.11 3.75
CA GLY A 224 10.87 1.88 4.52
C GLY A 224 9.94 0.74 4.07
N PHE A 225 8.92 1.01 3.24
CA PHE A 225 7.98 -0.05 2.83
C PHE A 225 8.57 -1.08 1.88
N ASN A 226 9.61 -0.71 1.12
CA ASN A 226 10.29 -1.59 0.17
C ASN A 226 9.33 -2.37 -0.75
N ALA A 227 8.24 -1.73 -1.17
CA ALA A 227 7.29 -2.33 -2.12
C ALA A 227 7.95 -2.46 -3.51
N ALA A 228 7.49 -3.42 -4.32
CA ALA A 228 7.99 -3.56 -5.70
C ALA A 228 7.67 -2.30 -6.54
N ALA A 229 6.53 -1.69 -6.29
CA ALA A 229 6.17 -0.35 -6.75
C ALA A 229 5.04 0.22 -5.87
N ILE A 230 4.98 1.54 -5.75
CA ILE A 230 3.80 2.25 -5.26
C ILE A 230 3.11 2.82 -6.49
N VAL A 231 1.92 2.31 -6.81
CA VAL A 231 1.15 2.69 -8.01
C VAL A 231 0.31 3.93 -7.76
N GLU A 232 -0.21 4.04 -6.54
CA GLU A 232 -0.98 5.17 -6.04
C GLU A 232 -0.49 5.55 -4.65
N LEU A 233 -0.33 6.85 -4.39
CA LEU A 233 0.00 7.39 -3.08
C LEU A 233 -1.07 8.38 -2.63
N ARG A 234 -1.71 8.08 -1.48
CA ARG A 234 -2.64 8.99 -0.80
C ARG A 234 -2.10 9.32 0.58
N LEU A 235 -1.87 10.60 0.84
CA LEU A 235 -1.51 11.14 2.15
C LEU A 235 -2.61 12.09 2.57
N CYS A 236 -3.36 11.72 3.59
CA CYS A 236 -4.53 12.43 4.06
C CYS A 236 -4.39 12.80 5.53
N GLU A 237 -4.88 13.98 5.88
CA GLU A 237 -5.01 14.46 7.27
C GLU A 237 -3.70 14.55 8.06
N LEU A 238 -2.58 14.87 7.40
CA LEU A 238 -1.32 15.13 8.10
C LEU A 238 -1.43 16.45 8.90
N ASP A 239 -1.07 16.46 10.18
CA ASP A 239 -1.09 17.69 10.99
C ASP A 239 0.03 18.65 10.56
N ARG A 240 1.21 18.10 10.24
CA ARG A 240 2.36 18.86 9.74
C ARG A 240 3.15 18.02 8.74
N LEU A 241 3.55 18.63 7.64
CA LEU A 241 4.54 18.06 6.72
C LEU A 241 5.52 19.15 6.29
N ASP A 242 6.75 19.12 6.80
CA ASP A 242 7.71 20.19 6.53
C ASP A 242 8.33 20.07 5.13
N SER A 243 8.43 18.87 4.57
CA SER A 243 9.01 18.63 3.24
C SER A 243 8.49 17.40 2.51
N LEU A 244 8.49 17.44 1.17
CA LEU A 244 8.19 16.29 0.31
C LEU A 244 9.40 15.36 0.05
N GLU A 245 10.52 15.55 0.73
CA GLU A 245 11.70 14.69 0.53
C GLU A 245 11.41 13.22 0.86
N CYS A 246 11.60 12.35 -0.13
CA CYS A 246 11.68 10.90 0.00
C CYS A 246 12.30 10.29 -1.27
N ARG A 247 12.78 9.05 -1.19
CA ARG A 247 13.34 8.34 -2.35
C ARG A 247 12.30 8.13 -3.46
N LEU A 248 11.04 7.89 -3.10
CA LEU A 248 9.95 7.71 -4.08
C LEU A 248 9.84 8.92 -5.03
N LEU A 249 9.79 10.13 -4.45
CA LEU A 249 9.62 11.36 -5.23
C LEU A 249 10.94 11.86 -5.86
N ARG A 250 12.10 11.43 -5.36
CA ARG A 250 13.41 11.86 -5.87
C ARG A 250 13.98 10.93 -6.95
N GLU A 251 13.97 9.62 -6.71
CA GLU A 251 14.74 8.64 -7.47
C GLU A 251 13.88 7.60 -8.19
N ASP A 252 12.87 7.05 -7.50
CA ASP A 252 12.08 5.91 -8.01
C ASP A 252 11.05 6.34 -9.09
N PRO A 253 10.49 5.42 -9.91
CA PRO A 253 9.37 5.76 -10.78
C PRO A 253 8.21 6.36 -9.97
N LEU A 254 7.70 7.52 -10.41
CA LEU A 254 6.57 8.17 -9.74
C LEU A 254 5.29 7.32 -9.89
N PRO A 255 4.39 7.33 -8.88
CA PRO A 255 3.08 6.71 -8.99
C PRO A 255 2.24 7.44 -10.06
N GLY A 256 1.30 6.73 -10.69
CA GLY A 256 0.36 7.36 -11.62
C GLY A 256 -0.63 8.29 -10.89
N THR A 257 -0.89 8.02 -9.61
CA THR A 257 -1.77 8.83 -8.76
C THR A 257 -1.05 9.36 -7.53
N LEU A 258 -1.16 10.67 -7.29
CA LEU A 258 -0.69 11.35 -6.07
C LEU A 258 -1.80 12.22 -5.50
N ILE A 259 -2.24 11.92 -4.28
CA ILE A 259 -3.25 12.69 -3.56
C ILE A 259 -2.65 13.14 -2.25
N LEU A 260 -2.48 14.45 -2.12
CA LEU A 260 -2.15 15.12 -0.86
C LEU A 260 -3.41 15.86 -0.41
N TYR A 261 -4.00 15.40 0.69
CA TYR A 261 -5.17 16.02 1.28
C TYR A 261 -4.80 16.52 2.67
N ASN A 262 -4.63 17.83 2.80
CA ASN A 262 -4.27 18.46 4.06
C ASN A 262 -4.93 19.83 4.20
N ILE A 263 -5.87 19.92 5.13
CA ILE A 263 -6.72 21.09 5.30
C ILE A 263 -6.03 22.17 6.13
N TYR A 264 -5.09 21.80 7.02
CA TYR A 264 -4.61 22.69 8.08
C TYR A 264 -3.10 22.97 8.08
N ALA A 265 -2.30 22.20 7.34
CA ALA A 265 -0.85 22.39 7.36
C ALA A 265 -0.36 23.49 6.40
N PRO A 266 0.78 24.13 6.73
CA PRO A 266 1.51 24.96 5.77
C PRO A 266 2.00 24.13 4.57
N PRO A 267 2.29 24.77 3.43
CA PRO A 267 2.85 24.06 2.27
C PRO A 267 4.19 23.42 2.61
N PRO A 268 4.40 22.13 2.26
CA PRO A 268 5.67 21.47 2.45
C PRO A 268 6.74 22.08 1.52
N LEU A 269 7.98 22.10 1.99
CA LEU A 269 9.13 22.44 1.15
C LEU A 269 9.34 21.37 0.08
N VAL A 270 9.51 21.83 -1.16
CA VAL A 270 9.77 20.97 -2.33
C VAL A 270 11.12 21.33 -2.91
N SER A 271 12.06 20.38 -2.98
CA SER A 271 13.34 20.62 -3.66
C SER A 271 13.15 20.76 -5.17
N GLU A 272 14.07 21.48 -5.82
CA GLU A 272 14.07 21.66 -7.29
C GLU A 272 14.05 20.33 -8.05
N GLN A 273 14.73 19.31 -7.53
CA GLN A 273 14.74 17.98 -8.14
C GLN A 273 13.35 17.33 -8.11
N ILE A 274 12.68 17.32 -6.95
CA ILE A 274 11.34 16.76 -6.81
C ILE A 274 10.33 17.58 -7.63
N LEU A 275 10.43 18.91 -7.57
CA LEU A 275 9.61 19.83 -8.34
C LEU A 275 9.67 19.53 -9.84
N HIS A 276 10.88 19.45 -10.40
CA HIS A 276 11.08 19.12 -11.81
C HIS A 276 10.46 17.76 -12.14
N LYS A 277 10.67 16.74 -11.30
CA LYS A 277 10.13 15.40 -11.53
C LYS A 277 8.61 15.40 -11.53
N ILE A 278 7.98 16.04 -10.56
CA ILE A 278 6.51 16.16 -10.45
C ILE A 278 5.93 16.87 -11.68
N VAL A 279 6.51 18.01 -12.10
CA VAL A 279 6.02 18.81 -13.24
C VAL A 279 6.20 18.06 -14.57
N SER A 280 7.31 17.34 -14.73
CA SER A 280 7.61 16.59 -15.97
C SER A 280 6.85 15.26 -16.11
N HIS A 281 6.19 14.81 -15.04
CA HIS A 281 5.46 13.55 -15.02
C HIS A 281 4.06 13.71 -15.62
N HIS A 282 3.57 12.66 -16.28
CA HIS A 282 2.18 12.55 -16.69
C HIS A 282 1.40 11.83 -15.59
N TRP A 283 0.46 12.53 -14.97
CA TRP A 283 -0.35 12.01 -13.88
C TRP A 283 -1.67 11.46 -14.39
N GLU A 284 -2.03 10.23 -13.99
CA GLU A 284 -3.41 9.75 -14.17
C GLU A 284 -4.36 10.54 -13.27
N ASN A 285 -3.92 10.84 -12.04
CA ASN A 285 -4.67 11.69 -11.13
C ASN A 285 -3.71 12.38 -10.16
N ILE A 286 -3.77 13.71 -10.11
CA ILE A 286 -3.10 14.47 -9.06
C ILE A 286 -4.09 15.34 -8.32
N SER A 287 -4.05 15.24 -6.99
CA SER A 287 -4.79 16.12 -6.09
C SER A 287 -3.83 16.74 -5.09
N LEU A 288 -3.79 18.07 -5.05
CA LEU A 288 -2.89 18.83 -4.19
C LEU A 288 -3.63 19.97 -3.51
N PRO A 289 -3.25 20.35 -2.27
CA PRO A 289 -3.74 21.57 -1.68
C PRO A 289 -3.27 22.78 -2.47
N ILE A 290 -4.09 23.84 -2.51
CA ILE A 290 -3.85 25.06 -3.27
C ILE A 290 -2.53 25.75 -2.89
N HIS A 291 -2.12 25.63 -1.63
CA HIS A 291 -0.85 26.20 -1.17
C HIS A 291 0.35 25.43 -1.76
N THR A 292 0.28 24.11 -1.83
CA THR A 292 1.31 23.26 -2.46
C THR A 292 1.35 23.53 -3.95
N TRP A 293 0.17 23.61 -4.59
CA TRP A 293 0.06 23.96 -6.00
C TRP A 293 0.71 25.31 -6.32
N LYS A 294 0.48 26.34 -5.50
CA LYS A 294 1.10 27.66 -5.67
C LYS A 294 2.62 27.61 -5.60
N GLU A 295 3.20 26.85 -4.69
CA GLU A 295 4.66 26.70 -4.62
C GLU A 295 5.20 25.92 -5.82
N LEU A 296 4.50 24.86 -6.28
CA LEU A 296 4.88 24.14 -7.50
C LEU A 296 4.85 25.05 -8.74
N MET A 297 3.84 25.91 -8.85
CA MET A 297 3.61 26.79 -9.99
C MET A 297 4.27 28.17 -9.85
N LYS A 298 4.97 28.42 -8.75
CA LYS A 298 5.70 29.68 -8.53
C LYS A 298 6.62 29.94 -9.71
N GLN A 299 6.55 31.17 -10.23
CA GLN A 299 7.22 31.56 -11.48
C GLN A 299 8.73 31.34 -11.38
N GLY A 300 9.22 30.41 -12.19
CA GLY A 300 10.62 30.36 -12.58
C GLY A 300 10.85 31.17 -13.85
N VAL A 301 12.07 31.11 -14.39
CA VAL A 301 12.42 31.75 -15.68
C VAL A 301 11.70 31.08 -16.86
N GLU A 302 11.23 29.84 -16.68
CA GLU A 302 10.63 29.01 -17.72
C GLU A 302 9.15 28.70 -17.41
N THR A 303 8.31 28.71 -18.45
CA THR A 303 6.92 28.27 -18.39
C THR A 303 6.86 26.79 -18.02
N LYS A 304 6.05 26.45 -17.00
CA LYS A 304 5.89 25.07 -16.54
C LYS A 304 4.68 24.46 -17.24
N HIS A 305 4.90 23.36 -17.95
CA HIS A 305 3.83 22.54 -18.51
C HIS A 305 3.55 21.40 -17.54
N PHE A 306 2.31 21.31 -17.08
CA PHE A 306 1.84 20.27 -16.17
C PHE A 306 0.89 19.35 -16.94
N ASN A 307 1.10 18.03 -16.86
CA ASN A 307 0.35 17.04 -17.64
C ASN A 307 -0.39 16.08 -16.71
N ALA A 308 -1.73 16.11 -16.74
CA ALA A 308 -2.55 15.22 -15.94
C ALA A 308 -3.90 14.92 -16.60
N ASP A 309 -4.37 13.68 -16.53
CA ASP A 309 -5.73 13.31 -16.96
C ASP A 309 -6.77 13.92 -16.02
N ILE A 310 -6.50 13.89 -14.71
CA ILE A 310 -7.32 14.49 -13.67
C ILE A 310 -6.44 15.37 -12.79
N LEU A 311 -6.76 16.66 -12.73
CA LEU A 311 -6.14 17.64 -11.84
C LEU A 311 -7.18 18.18 -10.87
N VAL A 312 -6.99 17.89 -9.59
CA VAL A 312 -7.77 18.46 -8.49
C VAL A 312 -6.89 19.40 -7.69
N VAL A 313 -7.33 20.65 -7.56
CA VAL A 313 -6.67 21.62 -6.67
C VAL A 313 -7.60 21.87 -5.50
N ASP A 314 -7.26 21.28 -4.36
CA ASP A 314 -8.03 21.41 -3.14
C ASP A 314 -7.81 22.80 -2.54
N VAL A 315 -8.87 23.61 -2.55
CA VAL A 315 -8.85 24.95 -1.97
C VAL A 315 -8.94 24.92 -0.44
N GLY A 316 -9.21 23.77 0.17
CA GLY A 316 -9.39 23.62 1.61
C GLY A 316 -10.69 24.27 2.10
N LEU A 317 -11.06 23.94 3.33
CA LEU A 317 -12.11 24.62 4.07
C LEU A 317 -11.59 25.99 4.49
N PHE A 318 -11.69 26.97 3.59
CA PHE A 318 -11.59 28.35 4.02
C PHE A 318 -12.67 28.59 5.07
N ASP A 319 -12.25 29.08 6.23
CA ASP A 319 -13.10 29.61 7.29
C ASP A 319 -14.29 30.32 6.62
N CYS A 320 -15.50 29.77 6.78
CA CYS A 320 -16.67 30.08 5.96
C CYS A 320 -17.11 31.56 5.99
N GLY A 321 -16.36 32.44 6.64
CA GLY A 321 -16.52 33.90 6.68
C GLY A 321 -15.67 34.70 5.68
N VAL A 322 -14.69 34.11 4.98
CA VAL A 322 -13.90 34.87 3.99
C VAL A 322 -14.63 34.88 2.65
N VAL A 323 -15.38 35.96 2.40
CA VAL A 323 -15.93 36.24 1.06
C VAL A 323 -14.74 36.31 0.10
N PHE A 324 -14.62 35.34 -0.80
CA PHE A 324 -13.67 35.44 -1.91
C PHE A 324 -14.00 36.72 -2.67
N PRO A 325 -13.13 37.75 -2.68
CA PRO A 325 -13.29 38.81 -3.65
C PRO A 325 -13.22 38.10 -5.00
N SER A 326 -14.26 38.27 -5.83
CA SER A 326 -14.37 37.64 -7.16
C SER A 326 -13.04 37.68 -7.88
N VAL A 327 -12.26 36.59 -7.79
CA VAL A 327 -10.89 36.55 -8.28
C VAL A 327 -11.01 36.43 -9.79
N SER A 328 -10.80 37.53 -10.50
CA SER A 328 -10.99 37.62 -11.95
C SER A 328 -9.94 36.82 -12.75
N SER A 329 -9.01 36.15 -12.10
CA SER A 329 -8.08 35.21 -12.72
C SER A 329 -7.44 34.33 -11.64
N PHE A 330 -7.57 33.01 -11.74
CA PHE A 330 -6.72 32.11 -10.96
C PHE A 330 -5.25 32.48 -11.25
N PRO A 331 -4.35 32.42 -10.26
CA PRO A 331 -2.92 32.68 -10.44
C PRO A 331 -2.26 31.51 -11.17
N MET A 332 -2.79 31.12 -12.34
CA MET A 332 -2.19 30.11 -13.21
C MET A 332 -0.97 30.66 -13.97
N GLY A 333 -0.71 31.98 -13.96
CA GLY A 333 0.33 32.57 -14.80
C GLY A 333 0.08 32.31 -16.28
N ASP A 334 1.06 32.54 -17.15
CA ASP A 334 0.99 32.20 -18.57
C ASP A 334 1.11 30.67 -18.83
N ASN A 335 0.85 29.83 -17.82
CA ASN A 335 0.97 28.38 -17.96
C ASN A 335 -0.27 27.83 -18.69
N LEU A 336 -0.02 27.09 -19.77
CA LEU A 336 -1.05 26.50 -20.61
C LEU A 336 -1.36 25.08 -20.14
N LEU A 337 -2.64 24.80 -19.85
CA LEU A 337 -3.20 23.44 -19.78
C LEU A 337 -3.56 22.99 -21.21
N THR A 338 -3.23 21.76 -21.58
CA THR A 338 -3.51 21.21 -22.92
C THR A 338 -4.83 20.43 -22.91
N PRO A 339 -5.81 20.67 -23.80
CA PRO A 339 -7.07 19.91 -23.77
C PRO A 339 -6.87 18.41 -24.06
N PRO A 340 -7.62 17.48 -23.42
CA PRO A 340 -8.92 17.66 -22.77
C PRO A 340 -8.84 17.61 -21.23
N ASP A 341 -7.89 18.32 -20.63
CA ASP A 341 -7.72 18.34 -19.17
C ASP A 341 -8.98 18.91 -18.48
N LEU A 342 -9.72 18.05 -17.76
CA LEU A 342 -10.82 18.45 -16.90
C LEU A 342 -10.24 19.03 -15.61
N LEU A 343 -10.22 20.36 -15.51
CA LEU A 343 -9.95 21.04 -14.24
C LEU A 343 -11.21 20.94 -13.37
N GLU A 344 -11.20 20.03 -12.40
CA GLU A 344 -12.26 19.93 -11.40
C GLU A 344 -11.84 20.69 -10.14
N LEU A 345 -12.51 21.82 -9.90
CA LEU A 345 -12.39 22.56 -8.64
C LEU A 345 -13.38 21.94 -7.64
N CYS A 346 -12.90 21.04 -6.79
CA CYS A 346 -13.70 20.46 -5.73
C CYS A 346 -13.71 21.37 -4.50
N PHE A 347 -14.90 21.75 -4.05
CA PHE A 347 -15.12 22.29 -2.72
C PHE A 347 -15.61 21.14 -1.84
N ILE A 348 -14.71 20.55 -1.05
CA ILE A 348 -15.06 19.44 -0.17
C ILE A 348 -15.59 20.02 1.15
N GLY A 349 -16.88 19.86 1.40
CA GLY A 349 -17.47 20.05 2.74
C GLY A 349 -17.26 18.80 3.61
N GLU A 350 -17.16 18.97 4.93
CA GLU A 350 -16.78 17.99 5.98
C GLU A 350 -17.54 16.63 6.05
N HIS A 351 -18.28 16.17 5.04
CA HIS A 351 -19.22 15.05 5.18
C HIS A 351 -19.09 13.89 4.20
N ALA A 352 -17.90 13.58 3.68
CA ALA A 352 -17.74 12.40 2.82
C ALA A 352 -16.42 11.63 3.05
N TYR A 353 -16.26 10.98 4.19
CA TYR A 353 -15.33 9.84 4.36
C TYR A 353 -15.92 8.76 5.27
#